data_AF-A0A847C1N0-F1
#
_entry.id   AF-A0A847C1N0-F1
#
_cell.length_a   1.000
_cell.length_b   1.000
_cell.length_c   1.000
_cell.angle_alpha   90.00
_cell.angle_beta   90.00
_cell.angle_gamma   90.00
#
_symmetry.space_group_name_H-M   'P 1'
#
loop_
_entity.id
_entity.type
_entity.pdbx_description
1 polymer ?
#
loop_
_entity_poly.entity_id
_entity_poly.type
_entity_poly.pdbx_seq_one_letter_code
_entity_poly.pdbx_strand_id
1 'polypeptide(L)'
;ALRSGHAISAGFELVGTEMPEPTRSEFAAVVDEINLGLSFREAFENMCSRVDSRDLRIFAVALLVQRDTGGNVAEILDNIGHVIRERVKFKQDVSSLTAEGRLSGWILFLLPVAFFAYLYVINYDYISLLWTDPIGVIMLSGGIISMFIGAIFIKQIVSIDM
;
A
#
# COMPACT_ATOMS: atom_id res chain seq x y z
N ALA A 1 18.88 8.71 -35.01
CA ALA A 1 17.95 7.88 -35.81
C ALA A 1 17.17 6.83 -35.00
N LEU A 2 17.16 6.90 -33.65
CA LEU A 2 16.38 6.00 -32.77
C LEU A 2 15.16 6.71 -32.15
N ARG A 3 14.46 7.54 -32.92
CA ARG A 3 13.77 8.71 -32.35
C ARG A 3 12.25 8.64 -32.11
N SER A 4 11.50 7.56 -32.36
CA SER A 4 10.07 7.59 -31.93
C SER A 4 9.21 6.33 -32.04
N GLY A 5 9.69 5.18 -32.53
CA GLY A 5 8.83 4.00 -32.71
C GLY A 5 9.48 2.67 -32.35
N HIS A 6 10.63 2.36 -32.98
CA HIS A 6 11.30 1.07 -32.82
C HIS A 6 11.86 0.80 -31.42
N ALA A 7 12.40 1.81 -30.74
CA ALA A 7 12.97 1.62 -29.41
C ALA A 7 11.92 1.22 -28.36
N ILE A 8 10.69 1.73 -28.50
CA ILE A 8 9.57 1.42 -27.59
C ILE A 8 9.00 0.04 -27.88
N SER A 9 8.85 -0.31 -29.16
CA SER A 9 8.37 -1.65 -29.56
C SER A 9 9.35 -2.74 -29.14
N ALA A 10 10.66 -2.55 -29.34
CA ALA A 10 11.68 -3.46 -28.85
C ALA A 10 11.71 -3.55 -27.30
N GLY A 11 11.46 -2.42 -26.62
CA GLY A 11 11.31 -2.41 -25.16
C GLY A 11 10.13 -3.23 -24.68
N PHE A 12 8.99 -3.17 -25.37
CA PHE A 12 7.80 -3.97 -25.02
C PHE A 12 7.96 -5.45 -25.34
N GLU A 13 8.66 -5.79 -26.42
CA GLU A 13 9.01 -7.18 -26.73
C GLU A 13 9.94 -7.78 -25.66
N LEU A 14 10.91 -7.00 -25.17
CA LEU A 14 11.77 -7.40 -24.06
C LEU A 14 10.96 -7.61 -22.77
N VAL A 15 10.03 -6.70 -22.45
CA VAL A 15 9.15 -6.85 -21.28
C VAL A 15 8.23 -8.08 -21.42
N GLY A 16 7.72 -8.35 -22.61
CA GLY A 16 6.89 -9.52 -22.93
C GLY A 16 7.63 -10.86 -22.89
N THR A 17 8.96 -10.86 -22.76
CA THR A 17 9.79 -12.07 -22.72
C THR A 17 10.52 -12.26 -21.39
N GLU A 18 11.04 -11.18 -20.80
CA GLU A 18 11.91 -11.23 -19.60
C GLU A 18 11.19 -11.01 -18.27
N MET A 19 9.98 -10.42 -18.27
CA MET A 19 9.25 -10.21 -17.02
C MET A 19 8.58 -11.50 -16.50
N PRO A 20 8.32 -11.60 -15.19
CA PRO A 20 7.48 -12.67 -14.64
C PRO A 20 6.00 -12.47 -15.01
N GLU A 21 5.22 -13.56 -14.91
CA GLU A 21 3.76 -13.47 -15.01
C GLU A 21 3.15 -12.68 -13.84
N PRO A 22 2.03 -11.95 -14.05
CA PRO A 22 1.23 -11.84 -15.28
C PRO A 22 1.69 -10.72 -16.24
N THR A 23 2.74 -9.97 -15.89
CA THR A 23 3.19 -8.83 -16.70
C THR A 23 3.69 -9.26 -18.08
N ARG A 24 4.38 -10.40 -18.12
CA ARG A 24 4.87 -11.02 -19.35
C ARG A 24 3.77 -11.24 -20.38
N SER A 25 2.71 -11.98 -20.01
CA SER A 25 1.63 -12.33 -20.93
C SER A 25 0.89 -11.10 -21.45
N GLU A 26 0.71 -10.08 -20.61
CA GLU A 26 -0.02 -8.86 -20.99
C GLU A 26 0.76 -7.99 -21.97
N PHE A 27 2.06 -7.79 -21.75
CA PHE A 27 2.89 -7.05 -22.70
C PHE A 27 3.16 -7.84 -23.98
N ALA A 28 3.28 -9.16 -23.91
CA ALA A 28 3.35 -10.02 -25.09
C ALA A 28 2.07 -9.91 -25.94
N ALA A 29 0.89 -9.95 -25.31
CA ALA A 29 -0.38 -9.77 -26.00
C ALA A 29 -0.48 -8.40 -26.69
N VAL A 30 0.02 -7.31 -26.07
CA VAL A 30 0.08 -5.99 -26.72
C VAL A 30 0.95 -6.00 -27.96
N VAL A 31 2.14 -6.64 -27.90
CA VAL A 31 3.03 -6.76 -29.06
C VAL A 31 2.39 -7.58 -30.18
N ASP A 32 1.75 -8.69 -29.83
CA ASP A 32 1.04 -9.56 -30.78
C ASP A 32 -0.13 -8.82 -31.44
N GLU A 33 -0.96 -8.10 -30.68
CA GLU A 33 -2.07 -7.30 -31.19
C GLU A 33 -1.58 -6.23 -32.19
N ILE A 34 -0.46 -5.55 -31.89
CA ILE A 34 0.16 -4.59 -32.81
C ILE A 34 0.66 -5.28 -34.09
N ASN A 35 1.29 -6.45 -33.96
CA ASN A 35 1.77 -7.24 -35.12
C ASN A 35 0.62 -7.75 -36.00
N LEU A 36 -0.55 -8.00 -35.41
CA LEU A 36 -1.78 -8.37 -36.11
C LEU A 36 -2.48 -7.17 -36.79
N GLY A 37 -1.93 -5.96 -36.63
CA GLY A 37 -2.39 -4.75 -37.31
C GLY A 37 -3.34 -3.87 -36.48
N LEU A 38 -3.56 -4.18 -35.20
CA LEU A 38 -4.27 -3.24 -34.31
C LEU A 38 -3.43 -1.98 -34.10
N SER A 39 -4.11 -0.86 -33.90
CA SER A 39 -3.42 0.35 -33.47
C SER A 39 -2.88 0.18 -32.05
N PHE A 40 -1.78 0.88 -31.76
CA PHE A 40 -1.19 0.89 -30.43
C PHE A 40 -2.15 1.39 -29.34
N ARG A 41 -3.09 2.27 -29.72
CA ARG A 41 -4.17 2.74 -28.86
C ARG A 41 -5.11 1.60 -28.48
N GLU A 42 -5.60 0.86 -29.47
CA GLU A 42 -6.48 -0.28 -29.25
C GLU A 42 -5.78 -1.36 -28.41
N ALA A 43 -4.50 -1.65 -28.69
CA ALA A 43 -3.76 -2.66 -27.93
C ALA A 43 -3.60 -2.30 -26.43
N PHE A 44 -3.30 -1.03 -26.13
CA PHE A 44 -3.21 -0.56 -24.73
C PHE A 44 -4.57 -0.48 -24.04
N GLU A 45 -5.62 -0.11 -24.77
CA GLU A 45 -6.99 -0.12 -24.24
C GLU A 45 -7.44 -1.55 -23.90
N ASN A 46 -7.12 -2.52 -24.74
CA ASN A 46 -7.35 -3.94 -24.48
C ASN A 46 -6.60 -4.40 -23.21
N MET A 47 -5.31 -4.08 -23.07
CA MET A 47 -4.55 -4.41 -21.87
C MET A 47 -5.15 -3.75 -20.61
N CYS A 48 -5.57 -2.49 -20.69
CA CYS A 48 -6.23 -1.78 -19.58
C CYS A 48 -7.65 -2.28 -19.25
N SER A 49 -8.24 -3.07 -20.15
CA SER A 49 -9.51 -3.77 -19.90
C SER A 49 -9.29 -5.12 -19.21
N ARG A 50 -8.18 -5.81 -19.50
CA ARG A 50 -7.78 -7.08 -18.88
C ARG A 50 -7.14 -6.89 -17.50
N VAL A 51 -6.34 -5.84 -17.34
CA VAL A 51 -5.62 -5.53 -16.10
C VAL A 51 -6.29 -4.35 -15.38
N ASP A 52 -6.98 -4.63 -14.27
CA ASP A 52 -7.59 -3.59 -13.44
C ASP A 52 -6.55 -2.91 -12.54
N SER A 53 -5.77 -2.01 -13.13
CA SER A 53 -4.82 -1.17 -12.41
C SER A 53 -5.00 0.30 -12.78
N ARG A 54 -5.28 1.13 -11.77
CA ARG A 54 -5.40 2.59 -11.93
C ARG A 54 -4.10 3.18 -12.46
N ASP A 55 -2.95 2.73 -11.95
CA ASP A 55 -1.64 3.24 -12.35
C ASP A 55 -1.32 2.86 -13.81
N LEU A 56 -1.72 1.66 -14.26
CA LEU A 56 -1.57 1.25 -15.66
C LEU A 56 -2.43 2.10 -16.59
N ARG A 57 -3.66 2.42 -16.20
CA ARG A 57 -4.57 3.27 -16.99
C ARG A 57 -4.03 4.69 -17.14
N ILE A 58 -3.47 5.25 -16.07
CA ILE A 58 -2.80 6.57 -16.10
C ILE A 58 -1.58 6.52 -17.02
N PHE A 59 -0.76 5.48 -16.90
CA PHE A 59 0.40 5.27 -17.77
C PHE A 59 0.01 5.17 -19.25
N ALA A 60 -1.00 4.35 -19.58
CA ALA A 60 -1.47 4.16 -20.94
C ALA A 60 -1.94 5.49 -21.57
N VAL A 61 -2.75 6.27 -20.85
CA VAL A 61 -3.23 7.58 -21.35
C VAL A 61 -2.06 8.54 -21.59
N ALA A 62 -1.13 8.66 -20.63
CA ALA A 62 0.03 9.54 -20.78
C ALA A 62 0.90 9.14 -21.99
N LEU A 63 1.13 7.83 -22.15
CA LEU A 63 1.92 7.27 -23.24
C LEU A 63 1.26 7.52 -24.61
N LEU A 64 -0.06 7.32 -24.70
CA LEU A 64 -0.83 7.52 -25.93
C LEU A 64 -0.83 9.01 -26.36
N VAL A 65 -1.06 9.92 -25.42
CA VAL A 65 -1.01 11.36 -25.70
C VAL A 65 0.38 11.79 -26.17
N GLN A 66 1.43 11.30 -25.53
CA GLN A 66 2.81 11.67 -25.87
C GLN A 66 3.24 11.12 -27.23
N ARG A 67 2.81 9.90 -27.57
CA ARG A 67 3.04 9.30 -28.89
C ARG A 67 2.37 10.12 -29.99
N ASP A 68 1.10 10.49 -29.80
CA ASP A 68 0.31 11.23 -30.80
C ASP A 68 0.85 12.66 -31.02
N THR A 69 1.39 13.28 -29.96
CA THR A 69 2.01 14.62 -30.02
C THR A 69 3.50 14.60 -30.42
N GLY A 70 4.10 13.42 -30.57
CA GLY A 70 5.50 13.25 -30.97
C GLY A 70 6.52 13.68 -29.91
N GLY A 71 6.09 13.76 -28.64
CA GLY A 71 6.94 14.14 -27.53
C GLY A 71 7.89 13.02 -27.07
N ASN A 72 8.74 13.32 -26.10
CA ASN A 72 9.75 12.37 -25.60
C ASN A 72 9.13 11.30 -24.69
N VAL A 73 8.72 10.18 -25.27
CA VAL A 73 8.15 9.03 -24.54
C VAL A 73 9.12 8.46 -23.50
N ALA A 74 10.43 8.47 -23.78
CA ALA A 74 11.44 7.96 -22.85
C ALA A 74 11.47 8.76 -21.54
N GLU A 75 11.30 10.08 -21.62
CA GLU A 75 11.23 10.97 -20.47
C GLU A 75 9.96 10.75 -19.64
N ILE A 76 8.81 10.52 -20.28
CA ILE A 76 7.57 10.18 -19.56
C ILE A 76 7.67 8.82 -18.87
N LEU A 77 8.26 7.82 -19.52
CA LEU A 77 8.46 6.50 -18.93
C LEU A 77 9.37 6.58 -17.70
N ASP A 78 10.45 7.37 -17.77
CA ASP A 78 11.36 7.59 -16.63
C ASP A 78 10.66 8.32 -15.47
N ASN A 79 9.90 9.39 -15.78
CA ASN A 79 9.12 10.12 -14.79
C ASN A 79 8.08 9.24 -14.09
N ILE A 80 7.31 8.46 -14.85
CA ILE A 80 6.31 7.55 -14.26
C ILE A 80 7.00 6.45 -13.44
N GLY A 81 8.10 5.91 -13.94
CA GLY A 81 8.91 4.95 -13.20
C GLY A 81 9.47 5.53 -11.90
N HIS A 82 9.86 6.81 -11.88
CA HIS A 82 10.28 7.52 -10.67
C HIS A 82 9.12 7.63 -9.67
N VAL A 83 7.96 8.12 -10.12
CA VAL A 83 6.77 8.28 -9.27
C VAL A 83 6.29 6.96 -8.68
N ILE A 84 6.31 5.87 -9.45
CA ILE A 84 5.96 4.53 -8.97
C ILE A 84 6.94 4.09 -7.88
N ARG A 85 8.25 4.24 -8.12
CA ARG A 85 9.30 3.88 -7.14
C ARG A 85 9.17 4.69 -5.85
N GLU A 86 8.91 5.99 -5.94
CA GLU A 86 8.65 6.84 -4.78
C GLU A 86 7.42 6.40 -4.01
N ARG A 87 6.32 6.07 -4.70
CA ARG A 87 5.10 5.59 -4.04
C ARG A 87 5.32 4.26 -3.32
N VAL A 88 6.07 3.33 -3.93
CA VAL A 88 6.42 2.06 -3.28
C VAL A 88 7.28 2.30 -2.05
N LYS A 89 8.31 3.14 -2.16
CA LYS A 89 9.17 3.49 -1.03
C LYS A 89 8.38 4.16 0.09
N PHE A 90 7.51 5.11 -0.24
CA PHE A 90 6.64 5.78 0.73
C PHE A 90 5.75 4.77 1.47
N LYS A 91 5.13 3.82 0.77
CA LYS A 91 4.34 2.75 1.40
C LYS A 91 5.18 1.88 2.34
N GLN A 92 6.41 1.58 1.98
CA GLN A 92 7.33 0.82 2.84
C GLN A 92 7.72 1.62 4.09
N ASP A 93 8.07 2.90 3.92
CA ASP A 93 8.44 3.80 5.02
C ASP A 93 7.26 3.96 6.00
N VAL A 94 6.06 4.21 5.47
CA VAL A 94 4.82 4.28 6.26
C VAL A 94 4.52 2.95 6.98
N SER A 95 4.65 1.81 6.29
CA SER A 95 4.47 0.50 6.91
C SER A 95 5.47 0.24 8.04
N SER A 96 6.71 0.74 7.92
CA SER A 96 7.73 0.59 8.96
C SER A 96 7.43 1.48 10.17
N LEU A 97 7.07 2.75 9.93
CA LEU A 97 6.73 3.71 10.99
C LEU A 97 5.47 3.28 11.76
N THR A 98 4.45 2.80 11.06
CA THR A 98 3.24 2.27 11.69
C THR A 98 3.49 0.99 12.48
N ALA A 99 4.47 0.16 12.10
CA ALA A 99 4.84 -1.04 12.85
C ALA A 99 5.42 -0.70 14.24
N GLU A 100 6.27 0.33 14.33
CA GLU A 100 6.81 0.82 15.61
C GLU A 100 5.70 1.38 16.50
N GLY A 101 4.79 2.17 15.92
CA GLY A 101 3.61 2.69 16.62
C GLY A 101 2.68 1.59 17.14
N ARG A 102 2.48 0.53 16.34
CA ARG A 102 1.69 -0.65 16.75
C ARG A 102 2.34 -1.40 17.92
N LEU A 103 3.65 -1.62 17.88
CA LEU A 103 4.37 -2.28 18.97
C LEU A 103 4.29 -1.47 20.26
N SER A 104 4.51 -0.16 20.18
CA SER A 104 4.39 0.75 21.33
C SER A 104 2.97 0.77 21.90
N GLY A 105 1.96 0.76 21.02
CA GLY A 105 0.56 0.61 21.40
C GLY A 105 0.29 -0.70 22.16
N TRP A 106 0.74 -1.84 21.62
CA TRP A 106 0.61 -3.14 22.28
C TRP A 106 1.25 -3.16 23.67
N ILE A 107 2.45 -2.60 23.82
CA ILE A 107 3.14 -2.50 25.11
C ILE A 107 2.32 -1.66 26.09
N LEU A 108 1.81 -0.50 25.66
CA LEU A 108 0.99 0.38 26.50
C LEU A 108 -0.31 -0.28 26.95
N PHE A 109 -0.92 -1.11 26.11
CA PHE A 109 -2.11 -1.91 26.48
C PHE A 109 -1.78 -3.05 27.44
N LEU A 110 -0.63 -3.68 27.27
CA LEU A 110 -0.23 -4.84 28.06
C LEU A 110 0.25 -4.45 29.46
N LEU A 111 0.81 -3.24 29.61
CA LEU A 111 1.39 -2.76 30.86
C LEU A 111 0.36 -2.72 32.01
N PRO A 112 -0.84 -2.13 31.89
CA PRO A 112 -1.82 -2.09 32.99
C PRO A 112 -2.35 -3.48 33.34
N VAL A 113 -2.48 -4.36 32.35
CA VAL A 113 -2.90 -5.76 32.56
C VAL A 113 -1.83 -6.54 33.32
N ALA A 114 -0.56 -6.40 32.89
CA ALA A 114 0.58 -7.00 33.58
C ALA A 114 0.75 -6.45 35.00
N PHE A 115 0.57 -5.14 35.17
CA PHE A 115 0.65 -4.48 36.48
C PHE A 115 -0.49 -4.92 37.41
N PHE A 116 -1.70 -5.07 36.88
CA PHE A 116 -2.83 -5.63 37.61
C PHE A 116 -2.55 -7.06 38.07
N ALA A 117 -2.06 -7.93 37.16
CA ALA A 117 -1.70 -9.31 37.50
C ALA A 117 -0.56 -9.38 38.53
N TYR A 118 0.43 -8.50 38.42
CA TYR A 118 1.51 -8.37 39.38
C TYR A 118 1.01 -8.00 40.78
N LEU A 119 0.17 -6.96 40.88
CA LEU A 119 -0.43 -6.54 42.14
C LEU A 119 -1.37 -7.60 42.73
N TYR A 120 -2.07 -8.36 41.88
CA TYR A 120 -2.91 -9.47 42.33
C TYR A 120 -2.11 -10.53 43.10
N VAL A 121 -0.88 -10.82 42.68
CA VAL A 121 -0.01 -11.81 43.35
C VAL A 121 0.67 -11.24 44.59
N ILE A 122 1.10 -9.97 44.57
CA ILE A 122 1.87 -9.39 45.67
C ILE A 122 0.99 -8.81 46.77
N ASN A 123 -0.12 -8.16 46.42
CA ASN A 123 -0.94 -7.42 47.37
C ASN A 123 -2.43 -7.57 47.02
N TYR A 124 -2.97 -8.75 47.35
CA TYR A 124 -4.36 -9.09 47.08
C TYR A 124 -5.34 -8.13 47.75
N ASP A 125 -5.08 -7.76 49.01
CA ASP A 125 -5.96 -6.85 49.75
C ASP A 125 -6.08 -5.50 49.04
N TYR A 126 -4.97 -4.92 48.58
CA TYR A 126 -4.97 -3.65 47.85
C TYR A 126 -5.74 -3.72 46.52
N ILE A 127 -5.48 -4.73 45.69
CA ILE A 127 -6.16 -4.86 44.39
C ILE A 127 -7.65 -5.16 44.57
N SER A 128 -8.03 -5.84 45.67
CA SER A 128 -9.41 -6.24 45.93
C SER A 128 -10.35 -5.07 46.19
N LEU A 129 -9.82 -3.91 46.60
CA LEU A 129 -10.59 -2.66 46.69
C LEU A 129 -11.18 -2.25 45.34
N LEU A 130 -10.58 -2.63 44.21
CA LEU A 130 -11.09 -2.30 42.87
C LEU A 130 -12.47 -2.93 42.58
N TRP A 131 -12.83 -4.02 43.26
CA TRP A 131 -14.14 -4.68 43.08
C TRP A 131 -14.99 -4.75 44.35
N THR A 132 -14.42 -4.47 45.52
CA THR A 132 -15.15 -4.42 46.80
C THR A 132 -15.64 -3.03 47.17
N ASP A 133 -14.94 -1.97 46.74
CA ASP A 133 -15.34 -0.58 46.97
C ASP A 133 -16.12 -0.03 45.75
N PRO A 134 -17.28 0.63 45.95
CA PRO A 134 -18.01 1.30 44.86
C PRO A 134 -17.17 2.28 44.04
N ILE A 135 -16.22 3.00 44.67
CA ILE A 135 -15.31 3.92 43.98
C ILE A 135 -14.33 3.13 43.10
N GLY A 136 -13.84 1.99 43.59
CA GLY A 136 -12.95 1.10 42.85
C GLY A 136 -13.57 0.61 41.53
N VAL A 137 -14.85 0.22 41.56
CA VAL A 137 -15.59 -0.24 40.37
C VAL A 137 -15.75 0.88 39.34
N ILE A 138 -16.00 2.12 39.78
CA ILE A 138 -16.09 3.29 38.90
C ILE A 138 -14.73 3.59 38.24
N MET A 139 -13.64 3.54 39.00
CA MET A 139 -12.30 3.77 38.46
C MET A 139 -11.88 2.67 37.47
N LEU A 140 -12.19 1.41 37.79
CA LEU A 140 -11.88 0.26 36.93
C LEU A 140 -12.68 0.32 35.62
N SER A 141 -13.98 0.61 35.69
CA SER A 141 -14.81 0.80 34.49
C SER A 141 -14.35 2.00 33.66
N GLY A 142 -13.99 3.12 34.27
CA GLY A 142 -13.39 4.27 33.58
C GLY A 142 -12.07 3.93 32.89
N GLY A 143 -11.20 3.15 33.54
CA GLY A 143 -9.95 2.67 32.97
C GLY A 143 -10.16 1.76 31.75
N ILE A 144 -11.12 0.83 31.83
CA ILE A 144 -11.48 -0.03 30.69
C ILE A 144 -12.01 0.80 29.51
N ILE A 145 -12.88 1.77 29.77
CA ILE A 145 -13.42 2.65 28.72
C ILE A 145 -12.28 3.45 28.07
N SER A 146 -11.39 4.04 28.87
CA SER A 146 -10.22 4.77 28.37
C SER A 146 -9.31 3.88 27.51
N MET A 147 -9.09 2.64 27.92
CA MET A 147 -8.40 1.63 27.12
C MET A 147 -9.12 1.38 25.78
N PHE A 148 -10.43 1.13 25.78
CA PHE A 148 -11.17 0.91 24.53
C PHE A 148 -11.07 2.10 23.58
N ILE A 149 -11.18 3.32 24.11
CA ILE A 149 -11.01 4.55 23.34
C ILE A 149 -9.62 4.59 22.72
N GLY A 150 -8.56 4.40 23.51
CA GLY A 150 -7.18 4.35 23.02
C GLY A 150 -6.97 3.31 21.91
N ALA A 151 -7.60 2.14 22.03
CA ALA A 151 -7.47 1.07 21.04
C ALA A 151 -8.08 1.46 19.69
N ILE A 152 -9.22 2.17 19.73
CA ILE A 152 -9.87 2.70 18.53
C ILE A 152 -8.99 3.75 17.85
N PHE A 153 -8.42 4.68 18.63
CA PHE A 153 -7.52 5.71 18.08
C PHE A 153 -6.29 5.10 17.40
N ILE A 154 -5.64 4.12 18.03
CA ILE A 154 -4.49 3.42 17.42
C ILE A 154 -4.91 2.70 16.14
N LYS A 155 -6.05 2.00 16.15
CA LYS A 155 -6.57 1.32 14.96
C LYS A 155 -6.85 2.30 13.82
N GLN A 156 -7.43 3.46 14.13
CA GLN A 156 -7.78 4.47 13.14
C GLN A 156 -6.53 5.07 12.48
N ILE A 157 -5.50 5.42 13.27
CA ILE A 157 -4.21 5.90 12.76
C ILE A 157 -3.59 4.86 11.81
N VAL A 158 -3.59 3.58 12.20
CA VAL A 158 -3.02 2.50 11.38
C VAL A 158 -3.82 2.26 10.08
N SER A 159 -5.13 2.48 10.09
CA SER A 159 -5.98 2.24 8.91
C SER A 159 -5.94 3.34 7.86
N ILE A 160 -5.53 4.56 8.22
CA ILE A 160 -5.46 5.69 7.27
C ILE A 160 -4.28 5.54 6.30
N ASP A 161 -3.30 4.76 6.69
CA ASP A 161 -2.02 4.57 5.98
C ASP A 161 -2.00 3.36 5.01
N MET A 162 -3.05 2.51 5.01
CA MET A 162 -3.22 1.35 4.10
C MET A 162 -4.16 1.66 2.94
#